data_AF-A0A0H2RKL7-F1
#
_entry.id   AF-A0A0H2RKL7-F1
#
_cell.length_a   1.000
_cell.length_b   1.000
_cell.length_c   1.000
_cell.angle_alpha   90.00
_cell.angle_beta   90.00
_cell.angle_gamma   90.00
#
_symmetry.space_group_name_H-M   'P 1'
#
loop_
_entity.id
_entity.type
_entity.pdbx_description
1 polymer ?
#
loop_
_entity_poly.entity_id
_entity_poly.type
_entity_poly.pdbx_seq_one_letter_code
_entity_poly.pdbx_strand_id
1 'polypeptide(L)'
;MPADDRSEFILNASIPLPYGFVAFTMGNQSSPFQMAAFIDVAVTQEANPPPLNLSDVRSQLSTQSTDDSLPVLQPFANATTTVSPLSSRTSDRVSLISRVQAKELRNEPLLTALHPILNVVFSMNAPDYLDSADKTAELYLNGSSPIEVVFNGGAAKFSNYSEMLWVAGFEA
;
A
#
# COMPACT_ATOMS: atom_id res chain seq x y z
N MET A 1 23.71 17.61 -8.92
CA MET A 1 22.52 16.86 -9.35
C MET A 1 21.30 17.62 -8.88
N PRO A 2 20.28 17.87 -9.70
CA PRO A 2 19.05 18.46 -9.18
C PRO A 2 18.49 17.45 -8.17
N ALA A 3 18.21 17.90 -6.96
CA ALA A 3 17.60 17.07 -5.93
C ALA A 3 16.30 16.52 -6.50
N ASP A 4 16.19 15.19 -6.63
CA ASP A 4 14.91 14.57 -6.99
C ASP A 4 13.98 14.88 -5.82
N ASP A 5 13.07 15.82 -6.03
CA ASP A 5 12.23 16.42 -4.99
C ASP A 5 11.13 15.46 -4.49
N ARG A 6 11.14 14.21 -4.95
CA ARG A 6 10.15 13.18 -4.62
C ARG A 6 10.59 12.42 -3.37
N SER A 7 9.76 12.46 -2.34
CA SER A 7 9.92 11.55 -1.20
C SER A 7 9.26 10.24 -1.55
N GLU A 8 9.89 9.14 -1.16
CA GLU A 8 9.45 7.81 -1.60
C GLU A 8 9.68 6.75 -0.55
N PHE A 9 8.88 5.68 -0.65
CA PHE A 9 9.05 4.46 0.13
C PHE A 9 8.70 3.24 -0.72
N ILE A 10 9.17 2.08 -0.25
CA ILE A 10 8.82 0.77 -0.81
C ILE A 10 7.84 0.12 0.18
N LEU A 11 6.67 -0.24 -0.29
CA LEU A 11 5.75 -1.13 0.41
C LEU A 11 6.10 -2.57 0.01
N ASN A 12 6.32 -3.43 1.00
CA ASN A 12 6.39 -4.87 0.80
C ASN A 12 5.40 -5.54 1.76
N ALA A 13 4.24 -5.94 1.24
CA ALA A 13 3.15 -6.51 2.02
C ALA A 13 2.94 -7.98 1.64
N SER A 14 2.81 -8.84 2.64
CA SER A 14 2.36 -10.22 2.48
C SER A 14 0.94 -10.36 3.02
N ILE A 15 -0.02 -10.51 2.11
CA ILE A 15 -1.45 -10.58 2.39
C ILE A 15 -1.85 -12.06 2.44
N PRO A 16 -2.21 -12.63 3.60
CA PRO A 16 -2.67 -14.01 3.65
C PRO A 16 -4.00 -14.16 2.90
N LEU A 17 -4.24 -15.31 2.29
CA LEU A 17 -5.54 -15.65 1.69
C LEU A 17 -6.47 -16.23 2.78
N PRO A 18 -7.77 -15.91 2.79
CA PRO A 18 -8.54 -15.31 1.69
C PRO A 18 -8.70 -13.78 1.76
N TYR A 19 -7.78 -13.04 2.40
CA TYR A 19 -7.91 -11.59 2.47
C TYR A 19 -7.80 -10.94 1.09
N GLY A 20 -8.75 -10.05 0.76
CA GLY A 20 -8.86 -9.39 -0.55
C GLY A 20 -8.01 -8.14 -0.69
N PHE A 21 -7.69 -7.47 0.44
CA PHE A 21 -6.81 -6.30 0.44
C PHE A 21 -6.09 -6.07 1.76
N VAL A 22 -5.01 -5.28 1.67
CA VAL A 22 -4.40 -4.58 2.81
C VAL A 22 -4.50 -3.08 2.57
N ALA A 23 -4.99 -2.36 3.56
CA ALA A 23 -4.96 -0.91 3.60
C ALA A 23 -4.22 -0.48 4.86
N PHE A 24 -3.48 0.61 4.79
CA PHE A 24 -2.88 1.22 5.95
C PHE A 24 -3.03 2.72 5.91
N THR A 25 -3.36 3.28 7.06
CA THR A 25 -3.37 4.72 7.26
C THR A 25 -2.03 5.12 7.85
N MET A 26 -1.41 6.09 7.20
CA MET A 26 -0.16 6.73 7.61
C MET A 26 -0.40 8.23 7.78
N GLY A 27 0.45 8.87 8.56
CA GLY A 27 0.35 10.32 8.82
C GLY A 27 -0.23 10.66 10.18
N ASN A 28 -0.47 11.94 10.41
CA ASN A 28 -1.04 12.42 11.67
C ASN A 28 -2.58 12.51 11.59
N GLN A 29 -3.25 12.60 12.73
CA GLN A 29 -4.72 12.71 12.79
C GLN A 29 -5.28 13.91 12.00
N SER A 30 -4.46 14.93 11.74
CA SER A 30 -4.85 16.13 10.99
C SER A 30 -4.72 16.00 9.46
N SER A 31 -3.95 15.04 8.95
CA SER A 31 -3.78 14.79 7.51
C SER A 31 -3.37 13.32 7.27
N PRO A 32 -4.28 12.37 7.48
CA PRO A 32 -3.99 10.97 7.24
C PRO A 32 -3.97 10.67 5.73
N PHE A 33 -2.85 10.12 5.28
CA PHE A 33 -2.78 9.44 3.99
C PHE A 33 -3.22 7.99 4.18
N GLN A 34 -4.00 7.48 3.25
CA GLN A 34 -4.34 6.07 3.16
C GLN A 34 -3.55 5.48 2.00
N MET A 35 -2.92 4.35 2.25
CA MET A 35 -2.25 3.58 1.23
C MET A 35 -2.90 2.21 1.19
N ALA A 36 -3.22 1.71 0.01
CA ALA A 36 -3.75 0.38 -0.14
C ALA A 36 -3.01 -0.39 -1.21
N ALA A 37 -2.95 -1.70 -1.01
CA ALA A 37 -2.50 -2.66 -1.99
C ALA A 37 -3.48 -3.82 -2.02
N PHE A 38 -4.04 -4.11 -3.19
CA PHE A 38 -5.08 -5.11 -3.34
C PHE A 38 -5.09 -5.70 -4.74
N ILE A 39 -5.85 -6.78 -4.88
CA ILE A 39 -6.14 -7.38 -6.16
C ILE A 39 -7.58 -7.03 -6.50
N ASP A 40 -7.82 -6.55 -7.72
CA ASP A 40 -9.12 -6.14 -8.22
C ASP A 40 -10.13 -7.32 -8.24
N VAL A 41 -9.62 -8.56 -8.18
CA VAL A 41 -10.38 -9.81 -8.16
C VAL A 41 -10.11 -10.56 -6.87
N ALA A 42 -11.17 -11.12 -6.26
CA ALA A 42 -11.04 -11.99 -5.09
C ALA A 42 -10.16 -13.22 -5.41
N VAL A 43 -9.17 -13.46 -4.57
CA VAL A 43 -8.22 -14.57 -4.72
C VAL A 43 -8.48 -15.61 -3.64
N THR A 44 -8.69 -16.86 -4.03
CA THR A 44 -8.94 -17.98 -3.11
C THR A 44 -7.69 -18.83 -2.89
N GLN A 45 -7.68 -19.62 -1.82
CA GLN A 45 -6.61 -20.59 -1.60
C GLN A 45 -6.69 -21.71 -2.63
N GLU A 46 -5.55 -22.00 -3.27
CA GLU A 46 -5.42 -23.03 -4.31
C GLU A 46 -4.09 -23.75 -4.12
N ALA A 47 -4.03 -25.07 -4.31
CA ALA A 47 -2.80 -25.84 -4.07
C ALA A 47 -1.66 -25.48 -5.03
N ASN A 48 -1.99 -25.11 -6.27
CA ASN A 48 -1.04 -24.73 -7.31
C ASN A 48 -1.60 -23.51 -8.07
N PRO A 49 -1.55 -22.30 -7.49
CA PRO A 49 -2.13 -21.13 -8.12
C PRO A 49 -1.33 -20.73 -9.37
N PRO A 50 -1.97 -20.16 -10.39
CA PRO A 50 -1.24 -19.52 -11.47
C PRO A 50 -0.41 -18.33 -10.94
N PRO A 51 0.61 -17.87 -11.70
CA PRO A 51 1.32 -16.63 -11.38
C PRO A 51 0.36 -15.46 -11.20
N LEU A 52 0.75 -14.51 -10.34
CA LEU A 52 -0.03 -13.29 -10.11
C LEU A 52 -0.13 -12.48 -11.40
N ASN A 53 -1.35 -12.18 -11.83
CA ASN A 53 -1.56 -11.27 -12.94
C ASN A 53 -1.43 -9.82 -12.45
N LEU A 54 -0.33 -9.17 -12.85
CA LEU A 54 -0.03 -7.82 -12.37
C LEU A 54 -0.99 -6.74 -12.90
N SER A 55 -1.74 -7.01 -13.98
CA SER A 55 -2.79 -6.09 -14.42
C SER A 55 -3.93 -5.96 -13.42
N ASP A 56 -4.10 -6.96 -12.55
CA ASP A 56 -5.18 -7.04 -11.59
C ASP A 56 -4.72 -6.54 -10.22
N VAL A 57 -3.46 -6.12 -10.09
CA VAL A 57 -2.90 -5.61 -8.85
C VAL A 57 -3.00 -4.09 -8.84
N ARG A 58 -3.63 -3.56 -7.80
CA ARG A 58 -3.67 -2.14 -7.53
C ARG A 58 -2.85 -1.81 -6.30
N SER A 59 -2.08 -0.74 -6.41
CA SER A 59 -1.43 -0.10 -5.27
C SER A 59 -1.59 1.40 -5.44
N GLN A 60 -2.07 2.08 -4.39
CA GLN A 60 -2.41 3.50 -4.48
C GLN A 60 -2.26 4.23 -3.16
N LEU A 61 -1.71 5.44 -3.24
CA LEU A 61 -1.76 6.45 -2.20
C LEU A 61 -3.02 7.30 -2.40
N SER A 62 -3.70 7.59 -1.30
CA SER A 62 -4.97 8.29 -1.23
C SER A 62 -4.97 9.24 -0.04
N THR A 63 -5.78 10.29 -0.10
CA THR A 63 -6.16 11.06 1.09
C THR A 63 -7.41 10.44 1.68
N GLN A 64 -7.51 10.35 3.00
CA GLN A 64 -8.73 9.88 3.64
C GLN A 64 -9.90 10.81 3.29
N SER A 65 -10.98 10.26 2.73
CA SER A 65 -12.25 10.97 2.60
C SER A 65 -12.80 11.30 3.99
N THR A 66 -13.34 12.50 4.17
CA THR A 66 -13.99 12.93 5.41
C THR A 66 -15.42 12.40 5.57
N ASP A 67 -15.92 11.62 4.61
CA ASP A 67 -17.28 11.09 4.64
C ASP A 67 -17.31 9.70 5.29
N ASP A 68 -18.17 9.54 6.29
CA ASP A 68 -18.09 8.50 7.35
C ASP A 68 -18.75 7.16 6.98
N SER A 69 -19.30 6.98 5.77
CA SER A 69 -19.99 5.74 5.43
C SER A 69 -19.04 4.59 5.10
N LEU A 70 -18.03 4.82 4.26
CA LEU A 70 -17.01 3.84 3.85
C LEU A 70 -15.69 4.54 3.45
N PRO A 71 -14.51 3.95 3.73
CA PRO A 71 -13.26 4.52 3.27
C PRO A 71 -13.16 4.40 1.74
N VAL A 72 -13.25 5.56 1.10
CA VAL A 72 -13.04 5.70 -0.34
C VAL A 72 -11.57 6.00 -0.59
N LEU A 73 -10.91 5.11 -1.31
CA LEU A 73 -9.59 5.36 -1.87
C LEU A 73 -9.75 6.14 -3.17
N GLN A 74 -9.35 7.41 -3.12
CA GLN A 74 -9.20 8.24 -4.31
C GLN A 74 -7.71 8.42 -4.59
N PRO A 75 -7.24 8.25 -5.84
CA PRO A 75 -5.83 8.38 -6.15
C PRO A 75 -5.36 9.79 -5.80
N PHE A 76 -4.29 9.88 -5.02
CA PHE A 76 -3.64 11.15 -4.73
C PHE A 76 -3.01 11.67 -6.02
N ALA A 77 -3.51 12.81 -6.54
CA ALA A 77 -3.21 13.28 -7.89
C ALA A 77 -1.72 13.43 -8.20
N ASN A 78 -0.90 13.73 -7.19
CA ASN A 78 0.54 13.93 -7.34
C ASN A 78 1.39 12.72 -6.91
N ALA A 79 0.77 11.57 -6.62
CA ALA A 79 1.47 10.34 -6.31
C ALA A 79 1.73 9.49 -7.56
N THR A 80 2.95 9.00 -7.69
CA THR A 80 3.28 7.91 -8.60
C THR A 80 3.37 6.62 -7.80
N THR A 81 2.60 5.61 -8.19
CA THR A 81 2.72 4.26 -7.62
C THR A 81 3.04 3.26 -8.71
N THR A 82 4.05 2.42 -8.46
CA THR A 82 4.48 1.38 -9.40
C THR A 82 4.52 0.04 -8.68
N VAL A 83 3.84 -0.97 -9.22
CA VAL A 83 3.88 -2.34 -8.72
C VAL A 83 5.11 -3.03 -9.29
N SER A 84 5.87 -3.70 -8.44
CA SER A 84 7.06 -4.46 -8.83
C SER A 84 6.66 -5.72 -9.61
N PRO A 85 7.41 -6.09 -10.67
CA PRO A 85 7.26 -7.38 -11.34
C PRO A 85 7.60 -8.58 -10.44
N LEU A 86 8.25 -8.36 -9.30
CA LEU A 86 8.55 -9.40 -8.30
C LEU A 86 7.38 -9.67 -7.35
N SER A 87 6.27 -8.94 -7.48
CA SER A 87 5.03 -9.28 -6.76
C SER A 87 4.56 -10.67 -7.20
N SER A 88 4.11 -11.48 -6.25
CA SER A 88 3.87 -12.91 -6.47
C SER A 88 2.67 -13.43 -5.68
N ARG A 89 2.18 -14.60 -6.08
CA ARG A 89 1.15 -15.34 -5.35
C ARG A 89 1.66 -16.74 -5.03
N THR A 90 1.36 -17.22 -3.83
CA THR A 90 1.50 -18.62 -3.42
C THR A 90 0.11 -19.18 -3.08
N SER A 91 0.06 -20.45 -2.65
CA SER A 91 -1.19 -21.12 -2.26
C SER A 91 -1.93 -20.45 -1.10
N ASP A 92 -1.20 -19.73 -0.25
CA ASP A 92 -1.70 -19.20 1.03
C ASP A 92 -1.59 -17.67 1.15
N ARG A 93 -0.90 -16.98 0.24
CA ARG A 93 -0.71 -15.53 0.32
C ARG A 93 -0.44 -14.87 -1.02
N VAL A 94 -0.58 -13.56 -1.03
CA VAL A 94 -0.13 -12.65 -2.08
C VAL A 94 0.95 -11.75 -1.51
N SER A 95 2.10 -11.69 -2.16
CA SER A 95 3.17 -10.74 -1.86
C SER A 95 3.10 -9.59 -2.86
N LEU A 96 2.76 -8.41 -2.37
CA LEU A 96 2.68 -7.18 -3.15
C LEU A 96 3.85 -6.28 -2.79
N ILE A 97 4.62 -5.90 -3.80
CA ILE A 97 5.72 -4.95 -3.66
C ILE A 97 5.39 -3.74 -4.52
N SER A 98 5.37 -2.55 -3.94
CA SER A 98 5.15 -1.31 -4.68
C SER A 98 6.09 -0.19 -4.25
N ARG A 99 6.44 0.67 -5.21
CA ARG A 99 7.16 1.92 -5.00
C ARG A 99 6.14 3.05 -5.04
N VAL A 100 6.16 3.90 -4.02
CA VAL A 100 5.28 5.06 -3.92
C VAL A 100 6.14 6.31 -3.86
N GLN A 101 5.84 7.29 -4.71
CA GLN A 101 6.58 8.54 -4.82
C GLN A 101 5.61 9.72 -4.77
N ALA A 102 5.76 10.62 -3.80
CA ALA A 102 5.01 11.87 -3.71
C ALA A 102 5.83 12.89 -2.91
N LYS A 103 5.78 14.17 -3.30
CA LYS A 103 6.57 15.22 -2.62
C LYS A 103 6.06 15.46 -1.20
N GLU A 104 4.75 15.33 -1.04
CA GLU A 104 3.98 15.55 0.18
C GLU A 104 4.36 14.56 1.28
N LEU A 105 4.90 13.40 0.91
CA LEU A 105 5.42 12.41 1.87
C LEU A 105 6.63 12.93 2.67
N ARG A 106 7.33 13.98 2.22
CA ARG A 106 8.57 14.48 2.83
C ARG A 106 8.44 14.78 4.32
N ASN A 107 7.27 15.26 4.73
CA ASN A 107 7.00 15.67 6.11
C ASN A 107 6.15 14.67 6.87
N GLU A 108 5.85 13.52 6.27
CA GLU A 108 4.97 12.56 6.90
C GLU A 108 5.62 11.93 8.13
N PRO A 109 4.90 11.81 9.26
CA PRO A 109 5.37 11.12 10.46
C PRO A 109 5.95 9.75 10.16
N LEU A 110 5.42 9.04 9.16
CA LEU A 110 5.97 7.74 8.73
C LEU A 110 7.46 7.81 8.39
N LEU A 111 7.91 8.89 7.74
CA LEU A 111 9.29 9.08 7.28
C LEU A 111 10.14 9.92 8.24
N THR A 112 9.50 10.72 9.09
CA THR A 112 10.18 11.71 9.93
C THR A 112 10.21 11.37 11.42
N ALA A 113 9.22 10.63 11.93
CA ALA A 113 9.11 10.33 13.35
C ALA A 113 10.08 9.24 13.79
N LEU A 114 10.50 9.32 15.06
CA LEU A 114 11.32 8.26 15.69
C LEU A 114 10.52 6.97 15.92
N HIS A 115 9.22 7.11 16.17
CA HIS A 115 8.30 5.99 16.40
C HIS A 115 7.06 6.17 15.51
N PRO A 116 7.17 5.94 14.19
CA PRO A 116 6.02 6.07 13.33
C PRO A 116 4.99 4.99 13.64
N ILE A 117 3.72 5.39 13.61
CA ILE A 117 2.59 4.51 13.83
C ILE A 117 1.91 4.27 12.49
N LEU A 118 1.66 3.00 12.17
CA LEU A 118 0.85 2.58 11.04
C LEU A 118 -0.37 1.84 11.56
N ASN A 119 -1.55 2.26 11.09
CA ASN A 119 -2.80 1.55 11.35
C ASN A 119 -3.09 0.68 10.13
N VAL A 120 -2.94 -0.62 10.27
CA VAL A 120 -3.11 -1.60 9.19
C VAL A 120 -4.48 -2.26 9.32
N VAL A 121 -5.22 -2.33 8.23
CA VAL A 121 -6.49 -3.04 8.15
C VAL A 121 -6.40 -4.13 7.08
N PHE A 122 -6.79 -5.33 7.44
CA PHE A 122 -6.97 -6.47 6.53
C PHE A 122 -8.46 -6.74 6.41
N SER A 123 -8.96 -6.89 5.18
CA SER A 123 -10.34 -7.29 4.92
C SER A 123 -10.40 -8.58 4.12
N MET A 124 -11.32 -9.45 4.49
CA MET A 124 -11.65 -10.66 3.73
C MET A 124 -12.58 -10.39 2.55
N ASN A 125 -13.12 -9.18 2.48
CA ASN A 125 -14.03 -8.78 1.43
C ASN A 125 -13.25 -8.07 0.32
N ALA A 126 -13.69 -8.24 -0.92
CA ALA A 126 -13.25 -7.38 -2.00
C ALA A 126 -13.72 -5.92 -1.75
N PRO A 127 -13.15 -4.92 -2.43
CA PRO A 127 -13.75 -3.60 -2.48
C PRO A 127 -15.23 -3.70 -2.91
N ASP A 128 -16.10 -2.89 -2.28
CA ASP A 128 -17.53 -2.82 -2.64
C ASP A 128 -17.73 -2.20 -4.02
N TYR A 129 -16.84 -1.27 -4.36
CA TYR A 129 -16.82 -0.58 -5.63
C TYR A 129 -15.39 -0.42 -6.12
N LEU A 130 -15.21 -0.55 -7.44
CA LEU A 130 -13.96 -0.34 -8.13
C LEU A 130 -14.24 0.36 -9.46
N ASP A 131 -13.82 1.63 -9.57
CA ASP A 131 -13.71 2.29 -10.87
C ASP A 131 -12.31 2.08 -11.42
N SER A 132 -12.21 1.42 -12.57
CA SER A 132 -10.92 1.23 -13.24
C SER A 132 -10.50 2.43 -14.09
N ALA A 133 -11.45 3.25 -14.55
CA ALA A 133 -11.16 4.47 -15.30
C ALA A 133 -10.66 5.57 -14.37
N ASP A 134 -11.35 5.79 -13.26
CA ASP A 134 -11.03 6.84 -12.29
C ASP A 134 -10.08 6.37 -11.17
N LYS A 135 -9.71 5.09 -11.20
CA LYS A 135 -8.88 4.42 -10.20
C LYS A 135 -9.42 4.52 -8.77
N THR A 136 -10.71 4.77 -8.59
CA THR A 136 -11.33 4.87 -7.27
C THR A 136 -11.74 3.49 -6.76
N ALA A 137 -11.71 3.30 -5.44
CA ALA A 137 -12.18 2.09 -4.81
C ALA A 137 -12.88 2.41 -3.48
N GLU A 138 -13.99 1.73 -3.20
CA GLU A 138 -14.68 1.80 -1.91
C GLU A 138 -14.37 0.52 -1.13
N LEU A 139 -13.72 0.66 0.02
CA LEU A 139 -13.26 -0.50 0.79
C LEU A 139 -14.33 -0.97 1.77
N TYR A 140 -14.71 -2.24 1.69
CA TYR A 140 -15.57 -2.85 2.70
C TYR A 140 -14.75 -3.30 3.91
N LEU A 141 -14.78 -2.52 5.00
CA LEU A 141 -14.08 -2.82 6.24
C LEU A 141 -14.94 -3.48 7.32
N ASN A 142 -16.21 -3.82 7.03
CA ASN A 142 -17.06 -4.45 8.03
C ASN A 142 -16.45 -5.78 8.54
N GLY A 143 -16.40 -5.95 9.86
CA GLY A 143 -15.73 -7.09 10.51
C GLY A 143 -14.20 -7.05 10.48
N SER A 144 -13.59 -6.01 9.89
CA SER A 144 -12.14 -5.78 9.92
C SER A 144 -11.77 -4.95 11.15
N SER A 145 -10.71 -5.33 11.85
CA SER A 145 -10.18 -4.56 12.98
C SER A 145 -8.82 -3.97 12.61
N PRO A 146 -8.60 -2.65 12.81
CA PRO A 146 -7.29 -2.07 12.60
C PRO A 146 -6.30 -2.63 13.62
N ILE A 147 -5.10 -2.92 13.14
CA ILE A 147 -3.95 -3.30 13.94
C ILE A 147 -2.99 -2.12 13.93
N GLU A 148 -2.72 -1.57 15.11
CA GLU A 148 -1.72 -0.54 15.28
C GLU A 148 -0.33 -1.18 15.35
N VAL A 149 0.58 -0.71 14.51
CA VAL A 149 1.98 -1.14 14.50
C VAL A 149 2.87 0.07 14.74
N VAL A 150 3.66 0.02 15.81
CA VAL A 150 4.65 1.05 16.15
C VAL A 150 6.01 0.61 15.64
N PHE A 151 6.57 1.36 14.70
CA PHE A 151 7.87 1.10 14.11
C PHE A 151 8.99 1.79 14.89
N ASN A 152 10.20 1.26 14.78
CA ASN A 152 11.41 1.96 15.19
C ASN A 152 11.98 2.72 13.99
N GLY A 153 11.58 3.99 13.84
CA GLY A 153 12.01 4.86 12.75
C GLY A 153 13.52 5.15 12.76
N GLY A 154 14.16 5.08 13.93
CA GLY A 154 15.62 5.19 14.04
C GLY A 154 16.35 4.01 13.41
N ALA A 155 15.84 2.79 13.63
CA ALA A 155 16.38 1.56 13.05
C ALA A 155 16.00 1.36 11.56
N ALA A 156 14.93 2.02 11.09
CA ALA A 156 14.44 1.92 9.72
C ALA A 156 15.18 2.81 8.70
N LYS A 157 16.22 3.54 9.12
CA LYS A 157 17.04 4.36 8.23
C LYS A 157 18.20 3.54 7.69
N PHE A 158 18.15 3.23 6.40
CA PHE A 158 19.20 2.50 5.69
C PHE A 158 19.91 3.41 4.69
N SER A 159 21.23 3.27 4.57
CA SER A 159 22.05 4.02 3.61
C SER A 159 22.04 3.42 2.20
N ASN A 160 21.49 2.22 2.01
CA ASN A 160 21.51 1.46 0.76
C ASN A 160 20.17 1.45 0.02
N TYR A 161 19.38 2.52 0.13
CA TYR A 161 18.04 2.58 -0.47
C TYR A 161 18.02 2.24 -1.98
N SER A 162 19.04 2.65 -2.76
CA SER A 162 19.17 2.27 -4.18
C SER A 162 19.33 0.77 -4.39
N GLU A 163 20.04 0.07 -3.51
CA GLU A 163 20.13 -1.39 -3.54
C GLU A 163 18.78 -2.02 -3.20
N MET A 164 18.06 -1.47 -2.23
CA MET A 164 16.71 -1.93 -1.88
C MET A 164 15.74 -1.78 -3.04
N LEU A 165 15.80 -0.69 -3.82
CA LEU A 165 15.01 -0.53 -5.04
C LEU A 165 15.30 -1.64 -6.05
N TRP A 166 16.58 -1.93 -6.29
CA TRP A 166 16.98 -2.97 -7.22
C TRP A 166 16.54 -4.37 -6.77
N VAL A 167 16.75 -4.71 -5.49
CA VAL A 167 16.29 -5.98 -4.90
C VAL A 167 14.76 -6.10 -4.94
N ALA A 168 14.05 -4.98 -4.80
CA ALA A 168 12.60 -4.91 -4.93
C ALA A 168 12.12 -4.92 -6.39
N GLY A 169 13.02 -5.01 -7.38
CA GLY A 169 12.68 -5.11 -8.80
C GLY A 169 12.39 -3.78 -9.49
N PHE A 170 12.82 -2.67 -8.91
CA PHE A 170 12.71 -1.34 -9.52
C PHE A 170 14.05 -0.90 -10.12
N GLU A 171 13.99 -0.16 -11.22
CA GLU A 171 15.15 0.56 -11.73
C GLU A 171 15.49 1.71 -10.77
N ALA A 172 16.79 1.84 -10.46
CA ALA A 172 17.33 2.84 -9.54
C ALA A 172 17.43 4.22 -10.19
#